data_AF-A0A947T457-F1
#
_entry.id   AF-A0A947T457-F1
#
_cell.length_a   1.000
_cell.length_b   1.000
_cell.length_c   1.000
_cell.angle_alpha   90.00
_cell.angle_beta   90.00
_cell.angle_gamma   90.00
#
_symmetry.space_group_name_H-M   'P 1'
#
loop_
_entity.id
_entity.type
_entity.pdbx_description
1 polymer ?
#
loop_
_entity_poly.entity_id
_entity_poly.type
_entity_poly.pdbx_seq_one_letter_code
_entity_poly.pdbx_strand_id
1 'polypeptide(L)'
;MTIEPLTVTLDTNQIIDASTLDRLLDLHGSAIEFTIVTVTVRELNPGKRLTDLSEFDQRITDLGIRTIPESMMLGESQTGFMALAADGDNERLRETLDLASNGGFPPPGEWTSLTDGQERQKRDALILASHSREGHDVLVTGDRRFFINHGRRGRLERIWETRIMTPEEFLAQYSSWT
;
A
#
# COMPACT_ATOMS: atom_id res chain seq x y z
N MET A 1 18.71 25.48 1.78
CA MET A 1 18.41 24.04 1.70
C MET A 1 16.91 23.92 1.58
N THR A 2 16.41 23.48 0.43
CA THR A 2 15.04 23.02 0.30
C THR A 2 14.97 21.65 0.96
N ILE A 3 14.08 21.48 1.93
CA ILE A 3 13.80 20.17 2.52
C ILE A 3 12.98 19.43 1.46
N GLU A 4 13.48 18.29 0.98
CA GLU A 4 12.71 17.43 0.09
C GLU A 4 11.48 16.91 0.84
N PRO A 5 10.29 16.91 0.21
CA PRO A 5 9.09 16.45 0.87
C PRO A 5 9.16 14.95 1.14
N LEU A 6 8.57 14.53 2.26
CA LEU A 6 8.40 13.12 2.57
C LEU A 6 7.37 12.51 1.61
N THR A 7 7.76 11.46 0.89
CA THR A 7 6.89 10.77 -0.06
C THR A 7 6.21 9.58 0.60
N VAL A 8 4.88 9.49 0.46
CA VAL A 8 4.07 8.54 1.25
C VAL A 8 3.07 7.81 0.37
N THR A 9 3.03 6.49 0.48
CA THR A 9 1.97 5.67 -0.10
C THR A 9 0.85 5.46 0.91
N LEU A 10 -0.39 5.76 0.52
CA LEU A 10 -1.60 5.42 1.29
C LEU A 10 -2.26 4.17 0.71
N ASP A 11 -2.35 3.11 1.52
CA ASP A 11 -3.19 1.93 1.26
C ASP A 11 -4.62 2.18 1.75
N THR A 12 -5.44 2.75 0.88
CA THR A 12 -6.80 3.17 1.23
C THR A 12 -7.80 2.01 1.34
N ASN A 13 -7.43 0.81 0.89
CA ASN A 13 -8.25 -0.40 1.08
C ASN A 13 -8.42 -0.75 2.57
N GLN A 14 -7.43 -0.37 3.38
CA GLN A 14 -7.37 -0.72 4.80
C GLN A 14 -7.59 0.49 5.71
N ILE A 15 -7.65 1.70 5.14
CA ILE A 15 -8.00 2.94 5.84
C ILE A 15 -9.51 3.15 5.66
N ILE A 16 -10.28 2.56 6.57
CA ILE A 16 -11.76 2.47 6.44
C ILE A 16 -12.46 3.69 7.09
N ASP A 17 -11.76 4.46 7.92
CA ASP A 17 -12.31 5.62 8.62
C ASP A 17 -12.11 6.92 7.83
N ALA A 18 -13.22 7.53 7.39
CA ALA A 18 -13.21 8.76 6.59
C ALA A 18 -12.52 9.91 7.33
N SER A 19 -12.72 10.05 8.64
CA SER A 19 -12.11 11.14 9.41
C SER A 19 -10.59 11.02 9.50
N THR A 20 -10.06 9.80 9.55
CA THR A 20 -8.63 9.50 9.53
C THR A 20 -8.05 9.81 8.16
N LEU A 21 -8.76 9.43 7.09
CA LEU A 21 -8.35 9.69 5.73
C LEU A 21 -8.30 11.19 5.43
N ASP A 22 -9.34 11.94 5.83
CA ASP A 22 -9.38 13.40 5.69
C ASP A 22 -8.20 14.07 6.39
N ARG A 23 -7.92 13.66 7.63
CA ARG A 23 -6.78 14.17 8.40
C ARG A 23 -5.43 13.86 7.74
N LEU A 24 -5.30 12.71 7.09
CA LEU A 24 -4.08 12.39 6.32
C LEU A 24 -3.99 13.30 5.09
N LEU A 25 -5.06 13.46 4.32
CA LEU A 25 -5.09 14.29 3.13
C LEU A 25 -4.82 15.77 3.43
N ASP A 26 -5.24 16.27 4.59
CA ASP A 26 -4.95 17.64 5.06
C ASP A 26 -3.44 17.91 5.21
N LEU A 27 -2.60 16.86 5.30
CA LEU A 27 -1.14 17.01 5.40
C LEU A 27 -0.47 17.16 4.04
N HIS A 28 -1.19 16.91 2.93
CA HIS A 28 -0.62 17.00 1.60
C HIS A 28 -0.13 18.42 1.27
N GLY A 29 1.04 18.54 0.65
CA GLY A 29 1.68 19.83 0.34
C GLY A 29 2.31 20.54 1.55
N SER A 30 2.17 20.00 2.76
CA SER A 30 2.81 20.50 3.99
C SER A 30 4.18 19.87 4.24
N ALA A 31 4.97 19.69 3.17
CA ALA A 31 6.18 18.84 3.12
C ALA A 31 5.91 17.31 3.10
N ILE A 32 4.67 16.90 2.84
CA ILE A 32 4.32 15.51 2.51
C ILE A 32 3.68 15.45 1.13
N GLU A 33 4.16 14.53 0.30
CA GLU A 33 3.58 14.18 -0.98
C GLU A 33 2.96 12.78 -0.90
N PHE A 34 1.65 12.68 -1.12
CA PHE A 34 0.96 11.41 -1.09
C PHE A 34 0.82 10.82 -2.49
N THR A 35 0.93 9.50 -2.55
CA THR A 35 0.43 8.68 -3.65
C THR A 35 -0.56 7.68 -3.08
N ILE A 36 -1.71 7.53 -3.74
CA ILE A 36 -2.74 6.61 -3.30
C ILE A 36 -2.69 5.35 -4.15
N VAL A 37 -2.79 4.20 -3.47
CA VAL A 37 -2.97 2.90 -4.10
C VAL A 37 -4.41 2.49 -3.85
N THR A 38 -5.23 2.53 -4.91
CA THR A 38 -6.63 2.12 -4.82
C THR A 38 -6.86 0.81 -5.56
N VAL A 39 -7.58 -0.08 -4.88
CA VAL A 39 -8.43 -1.06 -5.54
C VAL A 39 -9.60 -0.27 -6.12
N THR A 40 -9.86 -0.41 -7.42
CA THR A 40 -11.09 0.13 -7.97
C THR A 40 -12.27 -0.34 -7.12
N VAL A 41 -13.22 0.57 -6.86
CA VAL A 41 -14.47 0.50 -6.10
C VAL A 41 -15.25 -0.85 -6.12
N ARG A 42 -14.93 -1.77 -7.04
CA ARG A 42 -15.61 -3.05 -7.22
C ARG A 42 -15.33 -4.11 -6.14
N GLU A 43 -14.22 -4.04 -5.40
CA GLU A 43 -13.89 -5.13 -4.44
C GLU A 43 -14.12 -4.78 -2.96
N LEU A 44 -14.31 -3.51 -2.63
CA LEU A 44 -14.71 -3.10 -1.30
C LEU A 44 -16.17 -3.48 -1.10
N ASN A 45 -16.41 -4.67 -0.52
CA ASN A 45 -17.67 -5.12 0.10
C ASN A 45 -18.93 -4.37 -0.38
N PRO A 46 -19.86 -4.99 -1.15
CA PRO A 46 -21.08 -4.33 -1.63
C PRO A 46 -22.02 -3.76 -0.53
N GLY A 47 -21.65 -3.84 0.75
CA GLY A 47 -22.35 -3.25 1.90
C GLY A 47 -21.56 -2.29 2.79
N LYS A 48 -20.27 -2.00 2.54
CA LYS A 48 -19.50 -0.98 3.29
C LYS A 48 -19.06 0.13 2.34
N ARG A 49 -20.02 1.01 2.04
CA ARG A 49 -19.73 2.25 1.34
C ARG A 49 -18.89 3.13 2.27
N LEU A 50 -17.66 3.46 1.86
CA LEU A 50 -17.15 4.80 2.13
C LEU A 50 -18.26 5.75 1.66
N THR A 51 -18.87 6.47 2.60
CA THR A 51 -19.87 7.48 2.29
C THR A 51 -19.22 8.46 1.31
N ASP A 52 -19.78 8.47 0.11
CA ASP A 52 -19.37 9.16 -1.12
C ASP A 52 -17.94 9.00 -1.61
N LEU A 53 -17.70 7.89 -2.30
CA LEU A 53 -16.58 7.70 -3.23
C LEU A 53 -16.40 8.89 -4.20
N SER A 54 -17.50 9.57 -4.56
CA SER A 54 -17.48 10.75 -5.43
C SER A 54 -16.77 11.94 -4.77
N GLU A 55 -17.04 12.21 -3.49
CA GLU A 55 -16.38 13.26 -2.71
C GLU A 55 -14.91 12.94 -2.48
N PHE A 56 -14.59 11.67 -2.21
CA PHE A 56 -13.21 11.21 -2.07
C PHE A 56 -12.41 11.34 -3.38
N ASP A 57 -12.95 10.86 -4.51
CA ASP A 57 -12.31 10.96 -5.82
C ASP A 57 -12.14 12.43 -6.25
N GLN A 58 -13.14 13.27 -5.98
CA GLN A 58 -13.06 14.70 -6.23
C GLN A 58 -11.95 15.34 -5.38
N ARG A 59 -11.85 14.98 -4.10
CA ARG A 59 -10.82 15.50 -3.20
C ARG A 59 -9.41 15.09 -3.61
N ILE A 60 -9.18 13.84 -4.03
CA ILE A 60 -7.90 13.41 -4.61
C ILE A 60 -7.55 14.27 -5.83
N THR A 61 -8.53 14.48 -6.71
CA THR A 61 -8.38 15.26 -7.94
C THR A 61 -8.02 16.71 -7.64
N ASP A 62 -8.74 17.34 -6.70
CA ASP A 62 -8.54 18.74 -6.30
C ASP A 62 -7.17 18.95 -5.65
N LEU A 63 -6.69 17.96 -4.88
CA LEU A 63 -5.36 17.97 -4.27
C LEU A 63 -4.25 17.61 -5.27
N GLY A 64 -4.58 17.16 -6.48
CA GLY A 64 -3.59 16.73 -7.47
C GLY A 64 -2.84 15.45 -7.08
N ILE A 65 -3.37 14.65 -6.16
CA ILE A 65 -2.72 13.45 -5.65
C ILE A 65 -2.70 12.38 -6.74
N ARG A 66 -1.53 11.78 -6.96
CA ARG A 66 -1.38 10.67 -7.91
C ARG A 66 -2.07 9.42 -7.37
N THR A 67 -2.86 8.77 -8.21
CA THR A 67 -3.45 7.46 -7.94
C THR A 67 -2.78 6.40 -8.81
N ILE A 68 -2.35 5.30 -8.20
CA ILE A 68 -1.87 4.12 -8.92
C ILE A 68 -2.98 3.08 -8.89
N PRO A 69 -3.57 2.71 -10.05
CA PRO A 69 -4.56 1.66 -10.10
C PRO A 69 -3.93 0.33 -9.68
N GLU A 70 -4.64 -0.41 -8.84
CA GLU A 70 -4.21 -1.74 -8.42
C GLU A 70 -3.96 -2.69 -9.60
N SER A 71 -4.69 -2.60 -10.72
CA SER A 71 -4.43 -3.42 -11.91
C SER A 71 -3.03 -3.20 -12.52
N MET A 72 -2.43 -2.03 -12.29
CA MET A 72 -1.04 -1.73 -12.65
C MET A 72 -0.04 -2.29 -11.63
N MET A 73 -0.48 -2.58 -10.40
CA MET A 73 0.31 -3.24 -9.35
C MET A 73 0.19 -4.77 -9.36
N LEU A 74 -0.99 -5.32 -9.69
CA LEU A 74 -1.29 -6.74 -9.63
C LEU A 74 -0.71 -7.56 -10.80
N GLY A 75 -0.08 -6.91 -11.78
CA GLY A 75 0.46 -7.62 -12.94
C GLY A 75 -0.60 -8.27 -13.82
N GLU A 76 -1.87 -7.81 -13.75
CA GLU A 76 -2.93 -8.27 -14.66
C GLU A 76 -2.70 -7.81 -16.11
N SER A 77 -1.79 -6.86 -16.32
CA SER A 77 -1.13 -6.68 -17.61
C SER A 77 0.17 -7.48 -17.62
N GLN A 78 0.50 -8.16 -18.73
CA GLN A 78 1.84 -8.74 -18.96
C GLN A 78 2.98 -7.79 -18.54
N THR A 79 2.74 -6.48 -18.67
CA THR A 79 3.64 -5.40 -18.28
C THR A 79 3.90 -5.29 -16.78
N GLY A 80 2.93 -5.54 -15.88
CA GLY A 80 3.14 -5.40 -14.44
C GLY A 80 3.97 -6.55 -13.83
N PHE A 81 3.85 -7.77 -14.36
CA PHE A 81 4.75 -8.88 -14.04
C PHE A 81 6.14 -8.67 -14.67
N MET A 82 6.21 -8.11 -15.88
CA MET A 82 7.49 -7.68 -16.48
C MET A 82 8.14 -6.50 -15.72
N ALA A 83 7.38 -5.67 -15.03
CA ALA A 83 7.90 -4.55 -14.24
C ALA A 83 8.45 -4.98 -12.87
N LEU A 84 8.19 -6.22 -12.44
CA LEU A 84 8.86 -6.89 -11.32
C LEU A 84 10.00 -7.81 -11.80
N ALA A 85 10.31 -7.82 -13.10
CA ALA A 85 11.32 -8.69 -13.69
C ALA A 85 12.78 -8.26 -13.42
N ALA A 86 13.01 -7.29 -12.53
CA ALA A 86 14.32 -7.19 -11.90
C ALA A 86 14.48 -8.39 -10.96
N ASP A 87 15.51 -9.21 -11.15
CA ASP A 87 15.67 -10.49 -10.45
C ASP A 87 15.52 -10.37 -8.91
N GLY A 88 15.90 -9.23 -8.33
CA GLY A 88 15.77 -8.96 -6.89
C GLY A 88 14.34 -8.71 -6.39
N ASP A 89 13.44 -8.16 -7.22
CA ASP A 89 12.07 -7.84 -6.79
C ASP A 89 11.22 -9.11 -6.67
N ASN A 90 11.45 -10.09 -7.55
CA ASN A 90 10.79 -11.39 -7.47
C ASN A 90 11.19 -12.18 -6.21
N GLU A 91 12.46 -12.12 -5.81
CA GLU A 91 12.94 -12.76 -4.57
C GLU A 91 12.35 -12.09 -3.32
N ARG A 92 12.38 -10.76 -3.26
CA ARG A 92 11.77 -9.97 -2.16
C ARG A 92 10.26 -10.19 -2.07
N LEU A 93 9.56 -10.26 -3.21
CA LEU A 93 8.14 -10.58 -3.27
C LEU A 93 7.86 -11.99 -2.74
N ARG A 94 8.67 -12.97 -3.16
CA ARG A 94 8.55 -14.35 -2.68
C ARG A 94 8.76 -14.44 -1.17
N GLU A 95 9.80 -13.78 -0.64
CA GLU A 95 10.10 -13.74 0.78
C GLU A 95 8.97 -13.07 1.57
N THR A 96 8.40 -11.99 1.04
CA THR A 96 7.24 -11.29 1.63
C THR A 96 6.03 -12.22 1.76
N LEU A 97 5.73 -12.97 0.70
CA LEU A 97 4.61 -13.90 0.70
C LEU A 97 4.84 -15.09 1.64
N ASP A 98 6.06 -15.61 1.72
CA ASP A 98 6.41 -16.62 2.73
C ASP A 98 6.25 -16.08 4.15
N LEU A 99 6.69 -14.86 4.41
CA LEU A 99 6.55 -14.23 5.71
C LEU A 99 5.07 -14.03 6.10
N ALA A 100 4.24 -13.55 5.18
CA ALA A 100 2.82 -13.29 5.43
C ALA A 100 2.00 -14.56 5.62
N SER A 101 2.33 -15.62 4.88
CA SER A 101 1.63 -16.92 4.90
C SER A 101 2.22 -17.93 5.89
N ASN A 102 3.32 -17.60 6.58
CA ASN A 102 4.14 -18.55 7.35
C ASN A 102 4.63 -19.74 6.49
N GLY A 103 5.03 -19.46 5.24
CA GLY A 103 5.52 -20.44 4.26
C GLY A 103 4.44 -21.21 3.51
N GLY A 104 3.16 -20.89 3.74
CA GLY A 104 2.01 -21.55 3.10
C GLY A 104 1.57 -20.93 1.77
N PHE A 105 2.31 -19.95 1.24
CA PHE A 105 1.93 -19.30 -0.02
C PHE A 105 2.31 -20.18 -1.23
N PRO A 106 1.42 -20.37 -2.22
CA PRO A 106 1.72 -21.20 -3.38
C PRO A 106 2.88 -20.63 -4.21
N PRO A 107 3.69 -21.48 -4.86
CA PRO A 107 4.75 -21.02 -5.74
C PRO A 107 4.17 -20.32 -7.00
N PRO A 108 4.95 -19.47 -7.70
CA PRO A 108 4.47 -18.68 -8.86
C PRO A 108 3.75 -19.46 -9.98
N GLY A 109 4.00 -20.76 -10.12
CA GLY A 109 3.31 -21.62 -11.10
C GLY A 109 1.87 -22.00 -10.72
N GLU A 110 1.45 -21.77 -9.48
CA GLU A 110 0.14 -22.15 -8.94
C GLU A 110 -0.77 -20.94 -8.65
N TRP A 111 -0.36 -19.75 -9.08
CA TRP A 111 -1.10 -18.51 -8.81
C TRP A 111 -2.39 -18.36 -9.62
N THR A 112 -2.70 -19.31 -10.51
CA THR A 112 -3.95 -19.32 -11.29
C THR A 112 -5.16 -19.81 -10.50
N SER A 113 -4.94 -20.37 -9.31
CA SER A 113 -5.99 -20.94 -8.45
C SER A 113 -5.76 -20.58 -6.98
N LEU A 114 -5.54 -19.29 -6.69
CA LEU A 114 -5.40 -18.80 -5.33
C LEU A 114 -6.76 -18.76 -4.63
N THR A 115 -6.77 -19.05 -3.33
CA THR A 115 -7.93 -18.76 -2.46
C THR A 115 -8.07 -17.25 -2.26
N ASP A 116 -9.26 -16.77 -1.88
CA ASP A 116 -9.48 -15.35 -1.56
C ASP A 116 -8.46 -14.79 -0.54
N GLY A 117 -8.07 -15.60 0.45
CA GLY A 117 -7.06 -15.21 1.43
C GLY A 117 -5.67 -15.04 0.82
N GLN A 118 -5.31 -15.91 -0.12
CA GLN A 118 -4.03 -15.84 -0.83
C GLN A 118 -4.02 -14.71 -1.86
N GLU A 119 -5.12 -14.43 -2.56
CA GLU A 119 -5.22 -13.25 -3.44
C GLU A 119 -5.01 -11.95 -2.65
N ARG A 120 -5.62 -11.85 -1.45
CA ARG A 120 -5.39 -10.69 -0.56
C ARG A 120 -3.91 -10.57 -0.17
N GLN A 121 -3.28 -11.66 0.25
CA GLN A 121 -1.86 -11.66 0.61
C GLN A 121 -0.96 -11.27 -0.58
N LYS A 122 -1.26 -11.79 -1.78
CA LYS A 122 -0.57 -11.43 -3.02
C LYS A 122 -0.68 -9.94 -3.31
N ARG A 123 -1.89 -9.41 -3.21
CA ARG A 123 -2.17 -7.99 -3.37
C ARG A 123 -1.37 -7.14 -2.39
N ASP A 124 -1.45 -7.43 -1.09
CA ASP A 124 -0.78 -6.63 -0.07
C ASP A 124 0.75 -6.64 -0.28
N ALA A 125 1.31 -7.78 -0.71
CA ALA A 125 2.72 -7.88 -1.08
C ALA A 125 3.08 -7.04 -2.31
N LEU A 126 2.21 -6.98 -3.31
CA LEU A 126 2.41 -6.20 -4.54
C LEU A 126 2.27 -4.69 -4.30
N ILE A 127 1.41 -4.27 -3.37
CA ILE A 127 1.33 -2.88 -2.91
C ILE A 127 2.67 -2.45 -2.31
N LEU A 128 3.25 -3.28 -1.43
CA LEU A 128 4.54 -3.02 -0.82
C LEU A 128 5.67 -2.96 -1.84
N ALA A 129 5.70 -3.91 -2.77
CA ALA A 129 6.69 -3.93 -3.85
C ALA A 129 6.61 -2.67 -4.71
N SER A 130 5.39 -2.27 -5.08
CA SER A 130 5.17 -1.05 -5.88
C SER A 130 5.57 0.21 -5.11
N HIS A 131 5.20 0.31 -3.83
CA HIS A 131 5.62 1.41 -2.96
C HIS A 131 7.15 1.57 -2.91
N SER A 132 7.87 0.46 -2.69
CA SER A 132 9.33 0.45 -2.63
C SER A 132 9.95 0.82 -3.98
N ARG A 133 9.40 0.31 -5.09
CA ARG A 133 9.89 0.61 -6.45
C ARG A 133 9.73 2.07 -6.85
N GLU A 134 8.63 2.71 -6.46
CA GLU A 134 8.44 4.16 -6.68
C GLU A 134 9.36 5.01 -5.77
N GLY A 135 10.11 4.39 -4.86
CA GLY A 135 11.08 5.06 -3.99
C GLY A 135 10.43 5.89 -2.90
N HIS A 136 9.19 5.56 -2.51
CA HIS A 136 8.48 6.29 -1.47
C HIS A 136 9.03 5.97 -0.07
N ASP A 137 9.04 6.96 0.80
CA ASP A 137 9.66 6.86 2.14
C ASP A 137 8.84 6.04 3.15
N VAL A 138 7.51 6.15 3.08
CA VAL A 138 6.60 5.55 4.06
C VAL A 138 5.39 4.91 3.40
N LEU A 139 5.07 3.66 3.77
CA LEU A 139 3.79 3.03 3.49
C LEU A 139 2.87 3.17 4.71
N VAL A 140 1.72 3.82 4.53
CA VAL A 140 0.68 3.92 5.55
C VAL A 140 -0.45 2.95 5.22
N THR A 141 -0.71 2.00 6.12
CA THR A 141 -1.73 0.96 5.93
C THR A 141 -2.46 0.61 7.23
N GLY A 142 -3.76 0.33 7.12
CA GLY A 142 -4.57 -0.19 8.22
C GLY A 142 -4.45 -1.71 8.43
N ASP A 143 -3.81 -2.46 7.52
CA ASP A 143 -3.70 -3.92 7.66
C ASP A 143 -2.58 -4.31 8.62
N ARG A 144 -2.95 -4.27 9.90
CA ARG A 144 -2.09 -4.73 10.99
C ARG A 144 -1.76 -6.22 10.88
N ARG A 145 -2.62 -7.05 10.30
CA ARG A 145 -2.40 -8.50 10.23
C ARG A 145 -1.29 -8.82 9.24
N PHE A 146 -1.34 -8.27 8.03
CA PHE A 146 -0.33 -8.50 7.02
C PHE A 146 0.99 -7.80 7.38
N PHE A 147 0.94 -6.51 7.71
CA PHE A 147 2.15 -5.69 7.80
C PHE A 147 2.80 -5.62 9.19
N ILE A 148 2.03 -5.71 10.28
CA ILE A 148 2.51 -5.24 11.60
C ILE A 148 2.69 -6.36 12.61
N ASN A 149 1.67 -7.20 12.76
CA ASN A 149 1.60 -8.19 13.81
C ASN A 149 2.72 -9.24 13.71
N HIS A 150 3.02 -9.91 14.83
CA HIS A 150 3.98 -11.03 14.90
C HIS A 150 5.40 -10.67 14.42
N GLY A 151 5.82 -9.41 14.58
CA GLY A 151 7.15 -8.94 14.18
C GLY A 151 7.33 -8.79 12.67
N ARG A 152 6.23 -8.81 11.89
CA ARG A 152 6.28 -8.66 10.43
C ARG A 152 6.82 -7.30 10.01
N ARG A 153 6.44 -6.21 10.68
CA ARG A 153 6.86 -4.84 10.35
C ARG A 153 8.37 -4.74 10.14
N GLY A 154 9.15 -4.99 11.19
CA GLY A 154 10.61 -4.84 11.12
C GLY A 154 11.31 -5.86 10.21
N ARG A 155 10.63 -6.92 9.76
CA ARG A 155 11.16 -7.82 8.72
C ARG A 155 10.85 -7.26 7.33
N LEU A 156 9.62 -6.86 7.07
CA LEU A 156 9.20 -6.25 5.81
C LEU A 156 9.95 -4.95 5.51
N GLU A 157 10.10 -4.08 6.51
CA GLU A 157 10.90 -2.84 6.41
C GLU A 157 12.37 -3.12 6.04
N ARG A 158 12.93 -4.26 6.49
CA ARG A 158 14.29 -4.67 6.13
C ARG A 158 14.37 -5.23 4.71
N ILE A 159 13.39 -6.03 4.30
CA ILE A 159 13.34 -6.64 2.96
C ILE A 159 13.25 -5.55 1.89
N TRP A 160 12.43 -4.52 2.14
CA TRP A 160 12.08 -3.49 1.15
C TRP A 160 12.72 -2.13 1.39
N GLU A 161 13.55 -2.01 2.43
CA GLU A 161 14.27 -0.78 2.80
C GLU A 161 13.34 0.44 2.93
N THR A 162 12.16 0.22 3.51
CA THR A 162 11.12 1.26 3.68
C THR A 162 10.62 1.31 5.13
N ARG A 163 9.77 2.30 5.46
CA ARG A 163 9.03 2.39 6.73
C ARG A 163 7.57 2.03 6.53
N ILE A 164 7.00 1.29 7.48
CA ILE A 164 5.60 0.89 7.45
C ILE A 164 4.90 1.36 8.73
N MET A 165 3.87 2.17 8.58
CA MET A 165 3.17 2.81 9.68
C MET A 165 1.66 2.55 9.61
N THR A 166 0.99 2.50 10.77
CA THR A 166 -0.46 2.68 10.79
C THR A 166 -0.82 4.16 10.57
N PRO A 167 -2.07 4.47 10.19
CA PRO A 167 -2.53 5.85 10.11
C PRO A 167 -2.33 6.62 11.43
N GLU A 168 -2.60 5.99 12.57
CA GLU A 168 -2.49 6.64 13.88
C GLU A 168 -1.03 6.92 14.25
N GLU A 169 -0.11 5.98 13.96
CA GLU A 169 1.32 6.18 14.16
C GLU A 169 1.84 7.31 13.28
N PHE A 170 1.42 7.35 12.00
CA PHE A 170 1.84 8.37 11.06
C PHE A 170 1.38 9.77 11.50
N LEU A 171 0.10 9.91 11.86
CA LEU A 171 -0.46 11.18 12.35
C LEU A 171 0.21 11.64 13.65
N ALA A 172 0.47 10.72 14.58
CA ALA A 172 1.14 11.05 15.84
C ALA A 172 2.60 11.51 15.61
N GLN A 173 3.31 10.86 14.69
CA GLN A 173 4.69 11.21 14.39
C GLN A 173 4.81 12.52 13.60
N TYR A 174 3.90 12.77 12.66
CA TYR A 174 3.88 14.03 11.91
C TYR A 174 3.73 15.25 12.82
N SER A 175 2.86 15.18 13.83
CA SER A 175 2.72 16.26 14.83
C SER A 175 4.00 16.52 15.64
N SER A 176 4.98 15.62 15.61
CA SER A 176 6.30 15.81 16.23
C SER A 176 7.39 16.29 15.27
N TRP A 177 7.12 16.25 13.96
CA TRP A 177 8.01 16.73 12.90
C TRP A 177 7.77 18.20 12.55
N THR A 178 6.57 18.70 12.86
CA THR A 178 6.15 20.11 12.75
C THR A 178 6.28 20.83 14.09
#